data_AF-A0A3C1HTN6-F1
#
_entry.id   AF-A0A3C1HTN6-F1
#
_cell.length_a   1.000
_cell.length_b   1.000
_cell.length_c   1.000
_cell.angle_alpha   90.00
_cell.angle_beta   90.00
_cell.angle_gamma   90.00
#
_symmetry.space_group_name_H-M   'P 1'
#
loop_
_entity.id
_entity.type
_entity.pdbx_description
1 polymer ?
#
loop_
_entity_poly.entity_id
_entity_poly.type
_entity_poly.pdbx_seq_one_letter_code
_entity_poly.pdbx_strand_id
1 'polypeptide(L)'
;MSENAIKSGKRNLVFTIIIAIGVLSAVLNALQSTAVLSLVKTSAGSAYEDDCDQITKAYSLVLTNKMNTYLREMNVYAKSDAVQSADEKKIIEWIKTRSSYRIPEFDKVIFCTPDGIAYSDTGAEEDISGTSYYKALIKDGKFQYIDDPVMDKLTEKAIIHIGRLVKIRGKTVGFFAGVMSLDTVQKIVGNIRLGATGNAWLLAGDGTVIEYPDPSLILKKNFLKLESKYKDLQDVAEKMCTGQTGSAWVNDLNGKKQFVTYAPVANTPWSFAFSVANSQVNGTAMKISYLLVLSCIASIAILVLISGFLIYKELRPLQKVESAITQIASGNADLTKRIEVQSNNEIGAVVDGFNKFTDKMQSIVKELKKSKETLGLAGEKLHTSAGDTANSITTIMNNIEGMSSRITNQSAGVEETASAVNQIASNIASLEHMIEKQAQGVSEASSSVEEMIGNIESVNASVEKMVESFANLEQSATFGEAKQRGVNERIQTIENESQALREANAAIASIASQTNLLAM
;
A
#
# COMPACT_ATOMS: atom_id res chain seq x y z
N MET A 1 -14.65 1.52 -15.02
CA MET A 1 -13.25 1.22 -15.40
C MET A 1 -13.16 -0.27 -15.67
N SER A 2 -12.78 -0.66 -16.90
CA SER A 2 -12.90 -2.05 -17.36
C SER A 2 -11.88 -2.98 -16.67
N GLU A 3 -12.29 -4.23 -16.47
CA GLU A 3 -11.54 -5.35 -15.88
C GLU A 3 -10.10 -5.50 -16.44
N ASN A 4 -9.90 -5.08 -17.69
CA ASN A 4 -8.60 -5.06 -18.38
C ASN A 4 -7.61 -4.05 -17.79
N ALA A 5 -8.05 -2.92 -17.24
CA ALA A 5 -7.17 -1.91 -16.64
C ALA A 5 -6.56 -2.37 -15.31
N ILE A 6 -7.30 -3.16 -14.52
CA ILE A 6 -6.85 -3.69 -13.22
C ILE A 6 -5.91 -4.89 -13.43
N LYS A 7 -6.23 -5.79 -14.38
CA LYS A 7 -5.32 -6.87 -14.81
C LYS A 7 -4.01 -6.33 -15.39
N SER A 8 -4.08 -5.23 -16.16
CA SER A 8 -2.92 -4.49 -16.68
C SER A 8 -2.03 -3.94 -15.56
N GLY A 9 -2.61 -3.26 -14.56
CA GLY A 9 -1.87 -2.67 -13.43
C GLY A 9 -1.12 -3.69 -12.57
N LYS A 10 -1.76 -4.81 -12.20
CA LYS A 10 -1.12 -5.91 -11.45
C LYS A 10 0.05 -6.52 -12.23
N ARG A 11 -0.15 -6.77 -13.54
CA ARG A 11 0.89 -7.34 -14.40
C ARG A 11 2.07 -6.37 -14.57
N ASN A 12 1.82 -5.07 -14.63
CA ASN A 12 2.87 -4.05 -14.70
C ASN A 12 3.69 -3.97 -13.41
N LEU A 13 3.08 -3.97 -12.23
CA LEU A 13 3.83 -3.92 -10.96
C LEU A 13 4.77 -5.12 -10.80
N VAL A 14 4.27 -6.33 -11.06
CA VAL A 14 5.05 -7.57 -11.00
C VAL A 14 6.21 -7.52 -11.99
N PHE A 15 5.94 -7.08 -13.21
CA PHE A 15 6.96 -6.94 -14.25
C PHE A 15 8.03 -5.91 -13.87
N THR A 16 7.64 -4.77 -13.29
CA THR A 16 8.59 -3.76 -12.79
C THR A 16 9.47 -4.30 -11.67
N ILE A 17 8.92 -5.06 -10.72
CA ILE A 17 9.70 -5.67 -9.62
C ILE A 17 10.70 -6.70 -10.16
N ILE A 18 10.26 -7.57 -11.08
CA ILE A 18 11.14 -8.58 -11.69
C ILE A 18 12.26 -7.91 -12.49
N ILE A 19 11.96 -6.84 -13.23
CA ILE A 19 12.98 -6.05 -13.95
C ILE A 19 13.95 -5.41 -12.97
N ALA A 20 13.46 -4.78 -11.89
CA ALA A 20 14.33 -4.14 -10.90
C ALA A 20 15.29 -5.15 -10.25
N ILE A 21 14.80 -6.34 -9.87
CA ILE A 21 15.63 -7.43 -9.33
C ILE A 21 16.63 -7.92 -10.38
N GLY A 22 16.19 -8.10 -11.63
CA GLY A 22 17.05 -8.53 -12.73
C GLY A 22 18.17 -7.54 -13.02
N VAL A 23 17.86 -6.24 -13.06
CA VAL A 23 18.84 -5.16 -13.26
C VAL A 23 19.81 -5.09 -12.09
N LEU A 24 19.33 -5.14 -10.85
CA LEU A 24 20.20 -5.11 -9.66
C LEU A 24 21.15 -6.31 -9.64
N SER A 25 20.64 -7.51 -9.95
CA SER A 25 21.45 -8.73 -10.05
C SER A 25 22.47 -8.65 -11.19
N ALA A 26 22.08 -8.11 -12.34
CA ALA A 26 22.99 -7.92 -13.47
C ALA A 26 24.13 -6.95 -13.13
N VAL A 27 23.83 -5.84 -12.44
CA VAL A 27 24.83 -4.87 -11.97
C VAL A 27 25.79 -5.53 -10.97
N LEU A 28 25.27 -6.27 -9.99
CA LEU A 28 26.09 -6.94 -8.99
C LEU A 28 27.02 -7.99 -9.63
N ASN A 29 26.49 -8.81 -10.55
CA ASN A 29 27.26 -9.81 -11.28
C ASN A 29 28.31 -9.18 -12.19
N ALA A 30 28.00 -8.05 -12.83
CA ALA A 30 28.97 -7.31 -13.65
C ALA A 30 30.12 -6.77 -12.78
N LEU A 31 29.80 -6.24 -11.60
CA LEU A 31 30.80 -5.73 -10.65
C LEU A 31 31.69 -6.86 -10.09
N GLN A 32 31.09 -8.00 -9.73
CA GLN A 32 31.84 -9.19 -9.31
C GLN A 32 32.71 -9.74 -10.44
N SER A 33 32.17 -9.85 -11.66
CA SER A 33 32.91 -10.39 -12.82
C SER A 33 34.10 -9.52 -13.19
N THR A 34 33.94 -8.20 -13.14
CA THR A 34 35.04 -7.25 -13.39
C THR A 34 36.11 -7.33 -12.30
N ALA A 35 35.72 -7.44 -11.03
CA ALA A 35 36.65 -7.64 -9.92
C ALA A 35 37.45 -8.94 -10.05
N VAL A 36 36.78 -10.06 -10.34
CA VAL A 36 37.43 -11.37 -10.53
C VAL A 36 38.35 -11.34 -11.76
N LEU A 37 37.91 -10.75 -12.87
CA LEU A 37 38.72 -10.66 -14.08
C LEU A 37 39.97 -9.79 -13.86
N SER A 38 39.85 -8.69 -13.12
CA SER A 38 40.96 -7.84 -12.71
C SER A 38 41.99 -8.62 -11.87
N LEU A 39 41.52 -9.35 -10.86
CA LEU A 39 42.37 -10.16 -9.98
C LEU A 39 43.09 -11.27 -10.76
N VAL A 40 42.36 -12.00 -11.61
CA VAL A 40 42.91 -13.09 -12.42
C VAL A 40 43.93 -12.56 -13.42
N LYS A 41 43.66 -11.45 -14.12
CA LYS A 41 44.63 -10.85 -15.05
C LYS A 41 45.90 -10.41 -14.34
N THR A 42 45.77 -9.80 -13.16
CA THR A 42 46.91 -9.34 -12.38
C THR A 42 47.73 -10.52 -11.86
N SER A 43 47.09 -11.52 -11.26
CA SER A 43 47.76 -12.69 -10.70
C SER A 43 48.37 -13.59 -11.78
N ALA A 44 47.62 -13.91 -12.84
CA ALA A 44 48.14 -14.68 -13.96
C ALA A 44 49.25 -13.92 -14.68
N GLY A 45 49.09 -12.61 -14.87
CA GLY A 45 50.13 -11.73 -15.40
C GLY A 45 51.43 -11.87 -14.60
N SER A 46 51.38 -11.61 -13.29
CA SER A 46 52.57 -11.71 -12.42
C SER A 46 53.21 -13.10 -12.45
N ALA A 47 52.41 -14.17 -12.43
CA ALA A 47 52.93 -15.53 -12.46
C ALA A 47 53.67 -15.83 -13.79
N TYR A 48 53.11 -15.38 -14.92
CA TYR A 48 53.78 -15.51 -16.21
C TYR A 48 55.05 -14.65 -16.28
N GLU A 49 55.05 -13.45 -15.70
CA GLU A 49 56.23 -12.60 -15.67
C GLU A 49 57.37 -13.24 -14.87
N ASP A 50 57.06 -13.79 -13.69
CA ASP A 50 58.00 -14.52 -12.83
C ASP A 50 58.53 -15.81 -13.49
N ASP A 51 57.64 -16.62 -14.08
CA ASP A 51 58.01 -17.85 -14.79
C ASP A 51 58.94 -17.54 -15.97
N CYS A 52 58.65 -16.48 -16.74
CA CYS A 52 59.50 -16.07 -17.85
C CYS A 52 60.89 -15.60 -17.39
N ASP A 53 60.96 -14.85 -16.29
CA ASP A 53 62.24 -14.40 -15.72
C ASP A 53 63.08 -15.59 -15.23
N GLN A 54 62.45 -16.57 -14.55
CA GLN A 54 63.12 -17.80 -14.12
C GLN A 54 63.62 -18.63 -15.30
N ILE A 55 62.79 -18.82 -16.33
CA ILE A 55 63.16 -19.52 -17.57
C ILE A 55 64.34 -18.81 -18.23
N THR A 56 64.29 -17.50 -18.37
CA THR A 56 65.37 -16.70 -18.97
C THR A 56 66.68 -16.84 -18.21
N LYS A 57 66.65 -16.73 -16.87
CA LYS A 57 67.86 -16.91 -16.04
C LYS A 57 68.38 -18.35 -16.11
N ALA A 58 67.50 -19.34 -16.07
CA ALA A 58 67.88 -20.74 -16.14
C ALA A 58 68.53 -21.10 -17.49
N TYR A 59 67.90 -20.73 -18.61
CA TYR A 59 68.39 -21.10 -19.93
C TYR A 59 69.58 -20.26 -20.39
N SER A 60 69.67 -18.98 -20.01
CA SER A 60 70.90 -18.20 -20.22
C SER A 60 72.09 -18.81 -19.46
N LEU A 61 71.86 -19.33 -18.24
CA LEU A 61 72.87 -20.06 -17.47
C LEU A 61 73.21 -21.42 -18.10
N VAL A 62 72.22 -22.17 -18.63
CA VAL A 62 72.46 -23.43 -19.36
C VAL A 62 73.34 -23.18 -20.59
N LEU A 63 73.03 -22.15 -21.38
CA LEU A 63 73.85 -21.74 -22.53
C LEU A 63 75.26 -21.33 -22.09
N THR A 64 75.36 -20.51 -21.05
CA THR A 64 76.64 -20.09 -20.45
C THR A 64 77.47 -21.30 -20.05
N ASN A 65 76.88 -22.26 -19.35
CA ASN A 65 77.56 -23.47 -18.93
C ASN A 65 77.99 -24.34 -20.11
N LYS A 66 77.16 -24.46 -21.15
CA LYS A 66 77.48 -25.22 -22.36
C LYS A 66 78.64 -24.58 -23.13
N MET A 67 78.63 -23.25 -23.30
CA MET A 67 79.73 -22.51 -23.93
C MET A 67 81.02 -22.59 -23.10
N ASN A 68 80.92 -22.52 -21.77
CA ASN A 68 82.05 -22.72 -20.87
C ASN A 68 82.63 -24.14 -20.96
N THR A 69 81.80 -25.16 -21.15
CA THR A 69 82.27 -26.53 -21.41
C THR A 69 83.12 -26.56 -22.69
N TYR A 70 82.65 -25.99 -23.79
CA TYR A 70 83.43 -25.94 -25.03
C TYR A 70 84.75 -25.14 -24.89
N LEU A 71 84.75 -24.05 -24.14
CA LEU A 71 85.98 -23.33 -23.77
C LEU A 71 86.94 -24.16 -22.92
N ARG A 72 86.42 -25.06 -22.08
CA ARG A 72 87.24 -25.98 -21.27
C ARG A 72 87.82 -27.10 -22.12
N GLU A 73 87.13 -27.58 -23.14
CA GLU A 73 87.67 -28.59 -24.08
C GLU A 73 88.93 -28.08 -24.80
N MET A 74 89.03 -26.77 -25.05
CA MET A 74 90.26 -26.16 -25.58
C MET A 74 91.46 -26.26 -24.63
N ASN A 75 91.28 -26.61 -23.35
CA ASN A 75 92.42 -26.91 -22.46
C ASN A 75 93.20 -28.14 -22.91
N VAL A 76 92.55 -29.14 -23.49
CA VAL A 76 93.20 -30.37 -23.93
C VAL A 76 94.29 -30.04 -24.94
N TYR A 77 94.01 -29.10 -25.83
CA TYR A 77 94.96 -28.57 -26.81
C TYR A 77 95.98 -27.63 -26.15
N ALA A 78 95.51 -26.60 -25.44
CA ALA A 78 96.35 -25.55 -24.87
C ALA A 78 97.34 -26.04 -23.79
N LYS A 79 97.07 -27.19 -23.15
CA LYS A 79 97.94 -27.79 -22.13
C LYS A 79 98.72 -29.02 -22.60
N SER A 80 98.62 -29.39 -23.87
CA SER A 80 99.33 -30.56 -24.42
C SER A 80 100.86 -30.43 -24.31
N ASP A 81 101.56 -31.56 -24.25
CA ASP A 81 103.03 -31.60 -24.14
C ASP A 81 103.73 -30.90 -25.32
N ALA A 82 103.16 -31.03 -26.53
CA ALA A 82 103.66 -30.33 -27.72
C ALA A 82 103.59 -28.81 -27.53
N VAL A 83 102.51 -28.31 -26.93
CA VAL A 83 102.37 -26.89 -26.60
C VAL A 83 103.36 -26.49 -25.52
N GLN A 84 103.55 -27.29 -24.46
CA GLN A 84 104.53 -26.98 -23.40
C GLN A 84 105.97 -26.83 -23.90
N SER A 85 106.31 -27.41 -25.06
CA SER A 85 107.62 -27.23 -25.69
C SER A 85 107.91 -25.79 -26.16
N ALA A 86 106.86 -24.95 -26.32
CA ALA A 86 106.90 -23.61 -26.90
C ALA A 86 107.54 -23.54 -28.31
N ASP A 87 107.67 -24.68 -29.00
CA ASP A 87 108.18 -24.80 -30.35
C ASP A 87 107.01 -24.82 -31.34
N GLU A 88 106.85 -23.72 -32.06
CA GLU A 88 105.77 -23.51 -33.02
C GLU A 88 105.66 -24.65 -34.04
N LYS A 89 106.79 -25.13 -34.60
CA LYS A 89 106.79 -26.19 -35.60
C LYS A 89 106.24 -27.50 -35.03
N LYS A 90 106.62 -27.83 -33.78
CA LYS A 90 106.10 -29.02 -33.08
C LYS A 90 104.61 -28.89 -32.81
N ILE A 91 104.11 -27.70 -32.48
CA ILE A 91 102.67 -27.48 -32.25
C ILE A 91 101.88 -27.66 -33.56
N ILE A 92 102.38 -27.09 -34.66
CA ILE A 92 101.76 -27.20 -35.99
C ILE A 92 101.72 -28.66 -36.46
N GLU A 93 102.82 -29.40 -36.33
CA GLU A 93 102.86 -30.82 -36.70
C GLU A 93 101.94 -31.66 -35.79
N TRP A 94 101.90 -31.31 -34.50
CA TRP A 94 101.04 -31.97 -33.53
C TRP A 94 99.56 -31.75 -33.83
N ILE A 95 99.08 -30.54 -34.15
CA ILE A 95 97.64 -30.34 -34.40
C ILE A 95 97.18 -31.07 -35.68
N LYS A 96 97.99 -31.05 -36.75
CA LYS A 96 97.67 -31.66 -38.06
C LYS A 96 97.41 -33.18 -38.01
N THR A 97 97.82 -33.84 -36.94
CA THR A 97 97.76 -35.30 -36.80
C THR A 97 96.89 -35.75 -35.62
N ARG A 98 96.16 -34.82 -34.98
CA ARG A 98 95.43 -35.03 -33.71
C ARG A 98 93.92 -34.79 -33.85
N SER A 99 93.37 -35.00 -35.05
CA SER A 99 91.92 -34.89 -35.30
C SER A 99 91.06 -35.82 -34.42
N SER A 100 91.64 -36.90 -33.89
CA SER A 100 90.97 -37.82 -32.95
C SER A 100 90.65 -37.23 -31.56
N TYR A 101 91.27 -36.10 -31.19
CA TYR A 101 91.01 -35.40 -29.93
C TYR A 101 89.81 -34.45 -30.02
N ARG A 102 89.27 -34.26 -31.23
CA ARG A 102 88.18 -33.34 -31.51
C ARG A 102 86.88 -33.87 -30.95
N ILE A 103 86.18 -33.04 -30.18
CA ILE A 103 84.80 -33.34 -29.77
C ILE A 103 83.87 -33.34 -30.98
N PRO A 104 82.78 -34.12 -30.98
CA PRO A 104 81.88 -34.22 -32.13
C PRO A 104 81.27 -32.89 -32.59
N GLU A 105 81.12 -31.92 -31.70
CA GLU A 105 80.53 -30.61 -32.04
C GLU A 105 81.50 -29.65 -32.74
N PHE A 106 82.80 -29.95 -32.79
CA PHE A 106 83.74 -29.15 -33.60
C PHE A 106 83.93 -29.77 -34.98
N ASP A 107 83.74 -28.95 -36.01
CA ASP A 107 83.99 -29.32 -37.41
C ASP A 107 85.50 -29.41 -37.68
N LYS A 108 86.27 -28.49 -37.06
CA LYS A 108 87.74 -28.45 -37.07
C LYS A 108 88.26 -27.73 -35.83
N VAL A 109 89.51 -27.97 -35.48
CA VAL A 109 90.24 -27.20 -34.47
C VAL A 109 91.45 -26.57 -35.13
N ILE A 110 91.70 -25.29 -34.86
CA ILE A 110 92.82 -24.54 -35.42
C ILE A 110 93.79 -24.11 -34.32
N PHE A 111 95.08 -24.08 -34.66
CA PHE A 111 96.11 -23.37 -33.90
C PHE A 111 96.55 -22.16 -34.72
N CYS A 112 96.45 -20.98 -34.15
CA CYS A 112 96.90 -19.75 -34.78
C CYS A 112 98.15 -19.21 -34.10
N THR A 113 99.16 -18.95 -34.91
CA THR A 113 100.43 -18.33 -34.52
C THR A 113 100.27 -16.81 -34.35
N PRO A 114 101.17 -16.13 -33.62
CA PRO A 114 101.01 -14.70 -33.33
C PRO A 114 101.04 -13.79 -34.58
N ASP A 115 101.64 -14.27 -35.67
CA ASP A 115 101.69 -13.60 -36.98
C ASP A 115 100.35 -13.67 -37.75
N GLY A 116 99.39 -14.49 -37.29
CA GLY A 116 98.03 -14.53 -37.82
C GLY A 116 97.72 -15.71 -38.74
N ILE A 117 98.66 -16.63 -38.94
CA ILE A 117 98.43 -17.84 -39.73
C ILE A 117 97.81 -18.92 -38.85
N ALA A 118 96.71 -19.53 -39.31
CA ALA A 118 96.01 -20.60 -38.64
C ALA A 118 96.22 -21.94 -39.35
N TYR A 119 96.53 -22.97 -38.57
CA TYR A 119 96.72 -24.35 -39.01
C TYR A 119 95.63 -25.24 -38.43
N SER A 120 94.86 -25.93 -39.27
CA SER A 120 93.80 -26.83 -38.79
C SER A 120 94.27 -28.26 -38.56
N ASP A 121 93.53 -28.99 -37.72
CA ASP A 121 93.62 -30.44 -37.54
C ASP A 121 93.22 -31.24 -38.80
N THR A 122 92.61 -30.58 -39.79
CA THR A 122 92.33 -31.13 -41.12
C THR A 122 93.43 -30.84 -42.14
N GLY A 123 94.50 -30.13 -41.75
CA GLY A 123 95.64 -29.81 -42.61
C GLY A 123 95.52 -28.53 -43.43
N ALA A 124 94.42 -27.78 -43.30
CA ALA A 124 94.22 -26.49 -43.96
C ALA A 124 95.03 -25.38 -43.28
N GLU A 125 95.39 -24.38 -44.08
CA GLU A 125 96.13 -23.19 -43.65
C GLU A 125 95.41 -21.94 -44.16
N GLU A 126 95.19 -20.96 -43.28
CA GLU A 126 94.46 -19.73 -43.59
C GLU A 126 95.04 -18.54 -42.80
N ASP A 127 95.14 -17.38 -43.44
CA ASP A 127 95.44 -16.11 -42.75
C ASP A 127 94.15 -15.56 -42.13
N ILE A 128 94.13 -15.48 -40.80
CA ILE A 128 92.99 -15.03 -40.01
C ILE A 128 93.29 -13.73 -39.24
N SER A 129 94.38 -13.04 -39.56
CA SER A 129 94.82 -11.80 -38.90
C SER A 129 93.77 -10.67 -38.93
N GLY A 130 92.86 -10.69 -39.90
CA GLY A 130 91.76 -9.74 -40.04
C GLY A 130 90.48 -10.10 -39.26
N THR A 131 90.44 -11.25 -38.59
CA THR A 131 89.22 -11.73 -37.91
C THR A 131 89.02 -11.11 -36.52
N SER A 132 87.76 -11.04 -36.07
CA SER A 132 87.40 -10.51 -34.76
C SER A 132 88.00 -11.32 -33.61
N TYR A 133 88.01 -12.66 -33.73
CA TYR A 133 88.55 -13.55 -32.71
C TYR A 133 90.09 -13.52 -32.64
N TYR A 134 90.81 -13.34 -33.76
CA TYR A 134 92.26 -13.09 -33.74
C TYR A 134 92.56 -11.79 -32.97
N LYS A 135 91.86 -10.70 -33.31
CA LYS A 135 92.04 -9.41 -32.62
C LYS A 135 91.78 -9.57 -31.12
N ALA A 136 90.68 -10.20 -30.72
CA ALA A 136 90.33 -10.40 -29.33
C ALA A 136 91.38 -11.19 -28.53
N LEU A 137 91.91 -12.27 -29.09
CA LEU A 137 92.84 -13.17 -28.38
C LEU A 137 94.29 -12.68 -28.44
N ILE A 138 94.79 -12.27 -29.62
CA ILE A 138 96.19 -11.88 -29.82
C ILE A 138 96.42 -10.38 -29.55
N LYS A 139 95.56 -9.49 -30.06
CA LYS A 139 95.76 -8.03 -29.93
C LYS A 139 95.25 -7.49 -28.59
N ASP A 140 94.03 -7.85 -28.22
CA ASP A 140 93.40 -7.40 -26.96
C ASP A 140 93.83 -8.27 -25.76
N GLY A 141 94.47 -9.42 -26.03
CA GLY A 141 95.04 -10.30 -25.00
C GLY A 141 94.00 -11.03 -24.15
N LYS A 142 92.76 -11.16 -24.62
CA LYS A 142 91.72 -11.93 -23.92
C LYS A 142 92.16 -13.38 -23.80
N PHE A 143 91.99 -13.96 -22.61
CA PHE A 143 92.40 -15.34 -22.37
C PHE A 143 91.49 -16.37 -23.08
N GLN A 144 90.23 -16.00 -23.28
CA GLN A 144 89.24 -16.79 -23.98
C GLN A 144 88.28 -15.86 -24.72
N TYR A 145 87.72 -16.32 -25.83
CA TYR A 145 86.80 -15.53 -26.63
C TYR A 145 85.89 -16.44 -27.46
N ILE A 146 84.62 -16.07 -27.54
CA ILE A 146 83.65 -16.62 -28.48
C ILE A 146 83.14 -15.45 -29.31
N ASP A 147 83.21 -15.56 -30.63
CA ASP A 147 82.76 -14.51 -31.55
C ASP A 147 81.25 -14.57 -31.83
N ASP A 148 80.74 -13.50 -32.42
CA ASP A 148 79.45 -13.51 -33.09
C ASP A 148 79.51 -14.41 -34.33
N PRO A 149 78.38 -15.00 -34.76
CA PRO A 149 78.38 -15.92 -35.89
C PRO A 149 78.87 -15.27 -37.17
N VAL A 150 79.72 -16.01 -37.89
CA VAL A 150 80.26 -15.60 -39.19
C VAL A 150 79.95 -16.66 -40.24
N MET A 151 79.81 -16.23 -41.50
CA MET A 151 79.66 -17.18 -42.61
C MET A 151 81.03 -17.74 -42.98
N ASP A 152 81.17 -19.06 -42.88
CA ASP A 152 82.35 -19.77 -43.35
C ASP A 152 82.42 -19.66 -44.88
N LYS A 153 83.55 -19.15 -45.40
CA LYS A 153 83.72 -18.87 -46.83
C LYS A 153 83.74 -20.13 -47.71
N LEU A 154 84.04 -21.29 -47.14
CA LEU A 154 84.20 -22.54 -47.88
C LEU A 154 82.91 -23.36 -47.89
N THR A 155 82.21 -23.38 -46.76
CA THR A 155 81.02 -24.21 -46.56
C THR A 155 79.72 -23.44 -46.70
N GLU A 156 79.77 -22.11 -46.74
CA GLU A 156 78.61 -21.21 -46.72
C GLU A 156 77.68 -21.48 -45.52
N LYS A 157 78.23 -22.04 -44.43
CA LYS A 157 77.51 -22.28 -43.18
C LYS A 157 77.88 -21.23 -42.15
N ALA A 158 76.93 -20.87 -41.32
CA ALA A 158 77.19 -20.02 -40.17
C ALA A 158 77.94 -20.81 -39.10
N ILE A 159 79.08 -20.28 -38.68
CA ILE A 159 79.98 -20.90 -37.71
C ILE A 159 80.33 -19.90 -36.61
N ILE A 160 80.83 -20.45 -35.50
CA ILE A 160 81.40 -19.71 -34.37
C ILE A 160 82.77 -20.30 -34.04
N HIS A 161 83.63 -19.47 -33.46
CA HIS A 161 84.98 -19.81 -33.03
C HIS A 161 85.07 -19.75 -31.51
N ILE A 162 85.41 -20.88 -30.90
CA ILE A 162 85.58 -21.00 -29.46
C ILE A 162 87.07 -21.01 -29.15
N GLY A 163 87.60 -19.82 -28.88
CA GLY A 163 89.04 -19.57 -28.81
C GLY A 163 89.61 -19.52 -27.40
N ARG A 164 90.83 -20.03 -27.25
CA ARG A 164 91.60 -20.04 -26.00
C ARG A 164 93.06 -19.67 -26.26
N LEU A 165 93.50 -18.59 -25.62
CA LEU A 165 94.86 -18.09 -25.71
C LEU A 165 95.86 -19.01 -25.01
N VAL A 166 97.02 -19.19 -25.62
CA VAL A 166 98.13 -19.97 -25.07
C VAL A 166 99.26 -19.04 -24.65
N LYS A 167 99.57 -19.05 -23.35
CA LYS A 167 100.71 -18.32 -22.77
C LYS A 167 101.64 -19.30 -22.06
N ILE A 168 102.92 -19.24 -22.37
CA ILE A 168 103.98 -20.04 -21.73
C ILE A 168 105.00 -19.08 -21.15
N ARG A 169 105.26 -19.17 -19.84
CA ARG A 169 106.18 -18.27 -19.12
C ARG A 169 105.88 -16.79 -19.39
N GLY A 170 104.61 -16.43 -19.49
CA GLY A 170 104.14 -15.05 -19.76
C GLY A 170 104.17 -14.62 -21.23
N LYS A 171 104.80 -15.38 -22.13
CA LYS A 171 104.83 -15.09 -23.58
C LYS A 171 103.64 -15.73 -24.29
N THR A 172 102.94 -14.98 -25.13
CA THR A 172 101.89 -15.51 -26.02
C THR A 172 102.55 -16.34 -27.12
N VAL A 173 102.16 -17.61 -27.20
CA VAL A 173 102.65 -18.57 -28.22
C VAL A 173 101.67 -18.67 -29.39
N GLY A 174 100.40 -18.36 -29.16
CA GLY A 174 99.32 -18.46 -30.14
C GLY A 174 97.99 -18.69 -29.43
N PHE A 175 96.98 -19.16 -30.14
CA PHE A 175 95.73 -19.63 -29.55
C PHE A 175 95.19 -20.86 -30.27
N PHE A 176 94.39 -21.66 -29.58
CA PHE A 176 93.56 -22.69 -30.21
C PHE A 176 92.14 -22.20 -30.33
N ALA A 177 91.46 -22.54 -31.43
CA ALA A 177 90.02 -22.32 -31.55
C ALA A 177 89.32 -23.55 -32.13
N GLY A 178 88.22 -23.96 -31.51
CA GLY A 178 87.28 -24.92 -32.07
C GLY A 178 86.30 -24.19 -32.98
N VAL A 179 86.12 -24.68 -34.19
CA VAL A 179 85.11 -24.17 -35.14
C VAL A 179 83.87 -25.03 -35.01
N MET A 180 82.73 -24.40 -34.73
CA MET A 180 81.45 -25.07 -34.48
C MET A 180 80.37 -24.48 -35.38
N SER A 181 79.50 -25.34 -35.90
CA SER A 181 78.28 -24.92 -36.58
C SER A 181 77.32 -24.18 -35.63
N LEU A 182 76.79 -23.04 -36.07
CA LEU A 182 75.80 -22.27 -35.31
C LEU A 182 74.52 -23.07 -35.04
N ASP A 183 74.21 -24.04 -35.90
CA ASP A 183 73.06 -24.94 -35.78
C ASP A 183 73.02 -25.67 -34.43
N THR A 184 74.18 -25.98 -33.83
CA THR A 184 74.25 -26.59 -32.50
C THR A 184 73.65 -25.67 -31.42
N VAL A 185 73.93 -24.36 -31.50
CA VAL A 185 73.37 -23.36 -30.56
C VAL A 185 71.91 -23.07 -30.88
N GLN A 186 71.57 -22.94 -32.17
CA GLN A 186 70.21 -22.72 -32.65
C GLN A 186 69.26 -23.83 -32.19
N LYS A 187 69.67 -25.09 -32.30
CA LYS A 187 68.86 -26.23 -31.81
C LYS A 187 68.63 -26.21 -30.30
N ILE A 188 69.62 -25.79 -29.51
CA ILE A 188 69.45 -25.67 -28.05
C ILE A 188 68.39 -24.63 -27.73
N VAL A 189 68.48 -23.45 -28.36
CA VAL A 189 67.57 -22.33 -28.12
C VAL A 189 66.18 -22.58 -28.71
N GLY A 190 66.12 -23.05 -29.95
CA GLY A 190 64.88 -23.30 -30.70
C GLY A 190 63.99 -24.39 -30.10
N ASN A 191 64.54 -25.30 -29.29
CA ASN A 191 63.74 -26.31 -28.58
C ASN A 191 63.09 -25.78 -27.29
N ILE A 192 63.42 -24.57 -26.85
CA ILE A 192 62.85 -23.99 -25.63
C ILE A 192 61.48 -23.37 -25.97
N ARG A 193 60.44 -23.94 -25.37
CA ARG A 193 59.04 -23.56 -25.56
C ARG A 193 58.30 -23.55 -24.23
N LEU A 194 57.35 -22.62 -24.06
CA LEU A 194 56.41 -22.58 -22.92
C LEU A 194 54.98 -22.33 -23.41
N GLY A 195 54.10 -23.30 -23.20
CA GLY A 195 52.74 -23.24 -23.72
C GLY A 195 52.71 -23.16 -25.25
N ALA A 196 51.74 -22.43 -25.82
CA ALA A 196 51.51 -22.38 -27.26
C ALA A 196 52.29 -21.27 -28.00
N THR A 197 52.70 -20.22 -27.27
CA THR A 197 53.28 -18.99 -27.84
C THR A 197 54.60 -18.57 -27.19
N GLY A 198 55.01 -19.25 -26.12
CA GLY A 198 56.27 -18.97 -25.44
C GLY A 198 57.45 -19.54 -26.22
N ASN A 199 58.39 -18.69 -26.61
CA ASN A 199 59.55 -19.10 -27.40
C ASN A 199 60.83 -18.37 -26.94
N ALA A 200 61.94 -19.08 -27.00
CA ALA A 200 63.26 -18.48 -26.82
C ALA A 200 63.84 -17.96 -28.14
N TRP A 201 64.74 -16.99 -28.00
CA TRP A 201 65.52 -16.42 -29.09
C TRP A 201 66.84 -15.87 -28.56
N LEU A 202 67.80 -15.67 -29.47
CA LEU A 202 69.18 -15.33 -29.13
C LEU A 202 69.68 -14.24 -30.08
N LEU A 203 70.30 -13.20 -29.52
CA LEU A 203 70.95 -12.14 -30.28
C LEU A 203 72.47 -12.19 -30.10
N ALA A 204 73.17 -11.91 -31.19
CA ALA A 204 74.59 -11.59 -31.23
C ALA A 204 74.85 -10.22 -30.57
N GLY A 205 76.10 -9.92 -30.21
CA GLY A 205 76.45 -8.66 -29.54
C GLY A 205 76.26 -7.43 -30.42
N ASP A 206 76.26 -7.61 -31.73
CA ASP A 206 75.97 -6.56 -32.72
C ASP A 206 74.47 -6.42 -33.06
N GLY A 207 73.60 -7.20 -32.40
CA GLY A 207 72.16 -7.22 -32.64
C GLY A 207 71.68 -8.17 -33.73
N THR A 208 72.59 -8.92 -34.38
CA THR A 208 72.22 -9.92 -35.38
C THR A 208 71.44 -11.08 -34.73
N VAL A 209 70.38 -11.52 -35.39
CA VAL A 209 69.54 -12.61 -34.90
C VAL A 209 70.26 -13.95 -35.07
N ILE A 210 70.57 -14.63 -33.96
CA ILE A 210 71.17 -15.97 -33.97
C ILE A 210 70.11 -17.05 -34.08
N GLU A 211 69.06 -16.95 -33.27
CA GLU A 211 67.93 -17.87 -33.26
C GLU A 211 66.65 -17.08 -32.98
N TYR A 212 65.57 -17.38 -33.71
CA TYR A 212 64.27 -16.74 -33.53
C TYR A 212 63.14 -17.65 -34.02
N PRO A 213 61.91 -17.56 -33.48
CA PRO A 213 60.79 -18.42 -33.88
C PRO A 213 60.45 -18.39 -35.38
N ASP A 214 60.72 -17.27 -36.05
CA ASP A 214 60.63 -17.14 -37.50
C ASP A 214 62.02 -17.36 -38.13
N PRO A 215 62.24 -18.51 -38.81
CA PRO A 215 63.53 -18.84 -39.41
C PRO A 215 63.98 -17.85 -40.50
N SER A 216 63.05 -17.09 -41.08
CA SER A 216 63.38 -16.12 -42.12
C SER A 216 64.20 -14.93 -41.61
N LEU A 217 64.25 -14.72 -40.30
CA LEU A 217 64.96 -13.61 -39.65
C LEU A 217 66.38 -13.97 -39.23
N ILE A 218 66.65 -15.26 -39.02
CA ILE A 218 67.94 -15.79 -38.57
C ILE A 218 69.05 -15.34 -39.53
N LEU A 219 70.07 -14.69 -38.99
CA LEU A 219 71.24 -14.11 -39.69
C LEU A 219 70.94 -13.04 -40.76
N LYS A 220 69.66 -12.74 -41.02
CA LYS A 220 69.24 -11.77 -42.04
C LYS A 220 68.76 -10.46 -41.42
N LYS A 221 68.27 -10.49 -40.17
CA LYS A 221 67.79 -9.31 -39.45
C LYS A 221 68.74 -8.92 -38.34
N ASN A 222 68.84 -7.62 -38.12
CA ASN A 222 69.56 -7.02 -37.01
C ASN A 222 68.58 -6.16 -36.20
N PHE A 223 68.43 -6.49 -34.92
CA PHE A 223 67.40 -5.87 -34.06
C PHE A 223 67.81 -4.48 -33.55
N LEU A 224 69.07 -4.07 -33.67
CA LEU A 224 69.50 -2.69 -33.43
C LEU A 224 69.16 -1.74 -34.58
N LYS A 225 68.77 -2.28 -35.75
CA LYS A 225 68.45 -1.53 -36.98
C LYS A 225 66.97 -1.68 -37.39
N LEU A 226 66.08 -1.84 -36.42
CA LEU A 226 64.64 -1.95 -36.70
C LEU A 226 64.05 -0.59 -37.11
N GLU A 227 62.94 -0.65 -37.84
CA GLU A 227 62.13 0.54 -38.16
C GLU A 227 61.54 1.15 -36.88
N SER A 228 61.29 2.46 -36.89
CA SER A 228 60.79 3.22 -35.74
C SER A 228 59.48 2.67 -35.14
N LYS A 229 58.64 1.98 -35.94
CA LYS A 229 57.42 1.33 -35.45
C LYS A 229 57.67 0.16 -34.47
N TYR A 230 58.90 -0.34 -34.40
CA TYR A 230 59.33 -1.43 -33.49
C TYR A 230 60.27 -0.93 -32.39
N LYS A 231 60.17 0.35 -32.01
CA LYS A 231 61.06 0.99 -31.02
C LYS A 231 61.16 0.20 -29.71
N ASP A 232 60.04 -0.29 -29.17
CA ASP A 232 60.06 -1.07 -27.93
C ASP A 232 60.94 -2.33 -28.01
N LEU A 233 60.92 -3.01 -29.16
CA LEU A 233 61.75 -4.20 -29.41
C LEU A 233 63.22 -3.82 -29.65
N GLN A 234 63.46 -2.68 -30.31
CA GLN A 234 64.81 -2.12 -30.50
C GLN A 234 65.44 -1.73 -29.16
N ASP A 235 64.71 -1.07 -28.26
CA ASP A 235 65.16 -0.71 -26.92
C ASP A 235 65.53 -1.96 -26.10
N VAL A 236 64.77 -3.05 -26.24
CA VAL A 236 65.12 -4.35 -25.64
C VAL A 236 66.39 -4.91 -26.25
N ALA A 237 66.54 -4.87 -27.58
CA ALA A 237 67.74 -5.34 -28.26
C ALA A 237 69.00 -4.55 -27.85
N GLU A 238 68.89 -3.23 -27.66
CA GLU A 238 69.98 -2.38 -27.15
C GLU A 238 70.41 -2.79 -25.73
N LYS A 239 69.44 -3.03 -24.84
CA LYS A 239 69.72 -3.52 -23.47
C LYS A 239 70.35 -4.91 -23.47
N MET A 240 69.88 -5.79 -24.34
CA MET A 240 70.45 -7.12 -24.56
C MET A 240 71.90 -7.05 -25.04
N CYS A 241 72.20 -6.23 -26.06
CA CYS A 241 73.55 -6.10 -26.62
C CYS A 241 74.53 -5.40 -25.65
N THR A 242 74.03 -4.64 -24.68
CA THR A 242 74.83 -4.05 -23.60
C THR A 242 74.97 -4.95 -22.36
N GLY A 243 74.43 -6.17 -22.41
CA GLY A 243 74.58 -7.17 -21.36
C GLY A 243 73.70 -6.96 -20.14
N GLN A 244 72.58 -6.25 -20.28
CA GLN A 244 71.63 -6.04 -19.20
C GLN A 244 70.68 -7.24 -19.05
N THR A 245 70.16 -7.44 -17.84
CA THR A 245 69.05 -8.35 -17.56
C THR A 245 67.80 -7.52 -17.33
N GLY A 246 66.66 -7.96 -17.85
CA GLY A 246 65.41 -7.27 -17.60
C GLY A 246 64.22 -7.87 -18.32
N SER A 247 63.13 -7.14 -18.29
CA SER A 247 61.89 -7.51 -18.94
C SER A 247 61.17 -6.29 -19.50
N ALA A 248 60.34 -6.51 -20.52
CA ALA A 248 59.52 -5.46 -21.13
C ALA A 248 58.33 -6.06 -21.88
N TRP A 249 57.24 -5.29 -21.93
CA TRP A 249 56.16 -5.52 -22.88
C TRP A 249 56.51 -4.82 -24.19
N VAL A 250 56.56 -5.57 -25.29
CA VAL A 250 56.90 -5.05 -26.62
C VAL A 250 55.93 -5.59 -27.66
N ASN A 251 55.90 -4.97 -28.84
CA ASN A 251 55.25 -5.55 -30.01
C ASN A 251 56.26 -6.36 -30.82
N ASP A 252 55.87 -7.57 -31.23
CA ASP A 252 56.65 -8.36 -32.17
C ASP A 252 56.68 -7.70 -33.57
N LEU A 253 57.42 -8.31 -34.50
CA LEU A 253 57.50 -7.80 -35.87
C LEU A 253 56.16 -7.86 -36.63
N ASN A 254 55.17 -8.61 -36.12
CA ASN A 254 53.80 -8.69 -36.64
C ASN A 254 52.82 -7.72 -35.93
N GLY A 255 53.31 -6.88 -35.00
CA GLY A 255 52.49 -5.96 -34.23
C GLY A 255 51.71 -6.61 -33.07
N LYS A 256 52.00 -7.86 -32.72
CA LYS A 256 51.37 -8.56 -31.59
C LYS A 256 52.13 -8.28 -30.30
N LYS A 257 51.40 -7.85 -29.28
CA LYS A 257 51.95 -7.59 -27.96
C LYS A 257 52.46 -8.88 -27.30
N GLN A 258 53.70 -8.87 -26.84
CA GLN A 258 54.37 -9.95 -26.14
C GLN A 258 55.14 -9.43 -24.93
N PHE A 259 55.27 -10.26 -23.90
CA PHE A 259 56.15 -10.01 -22.78
C PHE A 259 57.49 -10.67 -23.07
N VAL A 260 58.58 -9.91 -22.95
CA VAL A 260 59.95 -10.36 -23.20
C VAL A 260 60.74 -10.26 -21.92
N THR A 261 61.49 -11.31 -21.61
CA THR A 261 62.53 -11.32 -20.56
C THR A 261 63.85 -11.63 -21.23
N TYR A 262 64.94 -11.03 -20.76
CA TYR A 262 66.26 -11.21 -21.37
C TYR A 262 67.38 -11.18 -20.33
N ALA A 263 68.44 -11.92 -20.62
CA ALA A 263 69.65 -12.01 -19.80
C ALA A 263 70.88 -12.30 -20.67
N PRO A 264 72.07 -11.80 -20.31
CA PRO A 264 73.30 -12.06 -21.04
C PRO A 264 73.74 -13.52 -20.90
N VAL A 265 74.38 -14.04 -21.95
CA VAL A 265 75.09 -15.32 -21.90
C VAL A 265 76.54 -15.01 -21.53
N ALA A 266 76.98 -15.40 -20.33
CA ALA A 266 78.30 -14.99 -19.85
C ALA A 266 79.42 -15.64 -20.68
N ASN A 267 80.53 -14.90 -20.83
CA ASN A 267 81.67 -15.24 -21.68
C ASN A 267 81.41 -15.27 -23.20
N THR A 268 80.22 -14.83 -23.63
CA THR A 268 79.94 -14.53 -25.04
C THR A 268 79.43 -13.09 -25.16
N PRO A 269 79.45 -12.50 -26.37
CA PRO A 269 78.76 -11.25 -26.64
C PRO A 269 77.23 -11.39 -26.73
N TRP A 270 76.67 -12.58 -26.51
CA TRP A 270 75.28 -12.88 -26.82
C TRP A 270 74.35 -12.59 -25.65
N SER A 271 73.08 -12.35 -25.97
CA SER A 271 72.02 -12.25 -24.98
C SER A 271 70.86 -13.15 -25.34
N PHE A 272 70.42 -13.93 -24.37
CA PHE A 272 69.25 -14.80 -24.45
C PHE A 272 68.00 -14.00 -24.13
N ALA A 273 66.92 -14.28 -24.85
CA ALA A 273 65.60 -13.76 -24.53
C ALA A 273 64.55 -14.86 -24.62
N PHE A 274 63.51 -14.69 -23.81
CA PHE A 274 62.31 -15.50 -23.84
C PHE A 274 61.10 -14.58 -23.98
N SER A 275 60.22 -14.89 -24.93
CA SER A 275 59.00 -14.11 -25.14
C SER A 275 57.74 -14.96 -25.12
N VAL A 276 56.67 -14.41 -24.55
CA VAL A 276 55.34 -15.03 -24.51
C VAL A 276 54.28 -14.04 -24.98
N ALA A 277 53.33 -14.49 -25.81
CA ALA A 277 52.31 -13.62 -26.36
C ALA A 277 51.29 -13.21 -25.27
N ASN A 278 50.81 -11.96 -25.35
CA ASN A 278 49.77 -11.44 -24.45
C ASN A 278 48.47 -12.27 -24.48
N SER A 279 48.19 -12.95 -25.60
CA SER A 279 47.04 -13.85 -25.75
C SER A 279 47.14 -15.11 -24.90
N GLN A 280 48.34 -15.64 -24.66
CA GLN A 280 48.55 -16.77 -23.77
C GLN A 280 48.45 -16.35 -22.30
N VAL A 281 49.06 -15.22 -21.95
CA VAL A 281 48.97 -14.63 -20.60
C VAL A 281 47.51 -14.37 -20.22
N ASN A 282 46.72 -13.81 -21.15
CA ASN A 282 45.30 -13.55 -20.94
C ASN A 282 44.37 -14.72 -21.31
N GLY A 283 44.88 -15.83 -21.85
CA GLY A 283 44.06 -16.92 -22.36
C GLY A 283 43.22 -17.57 -21.25
N THR A 284 43.81 -17.74 -20.07
CA THR A 284 43.11 -18.23 -18.87
C THR A 284 42.03 -17.23 -18.42
N ALA A 285 42.33 -15.93 -18.44
CA ALA A 285 41.37 -14.88 -18.09
C ALA A 285 40.18 -14.84 -19.06
N MET A 286 40.40 -15.05 -20.37
CA MET A 286 39.31 -15.11 -21.35
C MET A 286 38.37 -16.30 -21.12
N LYS A 287 38.90 -17.49 -20.83
CA LYS A 287 38.08 -18.67 -20.52
C LYS A 287 37.25 -18.46 -19.25
N ILE A 288 37.86 -17.88 -18.21
CA ILE A 288 37.15 -17.53 -16.97
C ILE A 288 36.06 -16.49 -17.26
N SER A 289 36.35 -15.48 -18.09
CA SER A 289 35.36 -14.47 -18.49
C SER A 289 34.14 -15.10 -19.17
N TYR A 290 34.33 -16.09 -20.04
CA TYR A 290 33.23 -16.79 -20.69
C TYR A 290 32.37 -17.57 -19.69
N LEU A 291 33.00 -18.30 -18.75
CA LEU A 291 32.29 -19.01 -17.69
C LEU A 291 31.52 -18.07 -16.75
N LEU A 292 32.08 -16.90 -16.42
CA LEU A 292 31.42 -15.89 -15.61
C LEU A 292 30.19 -15.30 -16.29
N VAL A 293 30.25 -15.02 -17.59
CA VAL A 293 29.09 -14.55 -18.37
C VAL A 293 27.98 -15.60 -18.39
N LEU A 294 28.34 -16.88 -18.62
CA LEU A 294 27.37 -17.97 -18.60
C LEU A 294 26.71 -18.14 -17.22
N SER A 295 27.52 -18.08 -16.15
CA SER A 295 27.04 -18.12 -14.75
C SER A 295 26.12 -16.94 -14.43
N CYS A 296 26.45 -15.73 -14.88
CA CYS A 296 25.63 -14.53 -14.72
C CYS A 296 24.25 -14.72 -15.38
N ILE A 297 24.22 -15.15 -16.65
CA ILE A 297 22.96 -15.41 -17.38
C ILE A 297 22.13 -16.48 -16.65
N ALA A 298 22.75 -17.57 -16.22
CA ALA A 298 22.07 -18.63 -15.49
C ALA A 298 21.49 -18.13 -14.15
N SER A 299 22.25 -17.34 -13.39
CA SER A 299 21.79 -16.79 -12.11
C SER A 299 20.61 -15.82 -12.26
N ILE A 300 20.63 -14.96 -13.29
CA ILE A 300 19.53 -14.04 -13.61
C ILE A 300 18.30 -14.85 -14.01
N ALA A 301 18.46 -15.86 -14.88
CA ALA A 301 17.34 -16.71 -15.29
C ALA A 301 16.68 -17.41 -14.10
N ILE A 302 17.48 -17.98 -13.19
CA ILE A 302 16.99 -18.62 -11.96
C ILE A 302 16.27 -17.61 -11.06
N LEU A 303 16.85 -16.41 -10.86
CA LEU A 303 16.24 -15.35 -10.07
C LEU A 303 14.90 -14.89 -10.63
N VAL A 304 14.80 -14.71 -11.95
CA VAL A 304 13.56 -14.33 -12.63
C VAL A 304 12.50 -15.43 -12.47
N LEU A 305 12.89 -16.71 -12.63
CA LEU A 305 11.99 -17.85 -12.45
C LEU A 305 11.46 -17.96 -11.01
N ILE A 306 12.36 -17.88 -10.02
CA ILE A 306 11.98 -17.97 -8.59
C ILE A 306 11.11 -16.77 -8.21
N SER A 307 11.51 -15.56 -8.57
CA SER A 307 10.74 -14.34 -8.26
C SER A 307 9.37 -14.38 -8.91
N GLY A 308 9.29 -14.78 -10.18
CA GLY A 308 8.03 -14.96 -10.89
C GLY A 308 7.14 -16.01 -10.23
N PHE A 309 7.70 -17.14 -9.80
CA PHE A 309 6.96 -18.19 -9.11
C PHE A 309 6.42 -17.75 -7.74
N LEU A 310 7.25 -17.09 -6.91
CA LEU A 310 6.85 -16.59 -5.60
C LEU A 310 5.76 -15.52 -5.72
N ILE A 311 5.94 -14.56 -6.63
CA ILE A 311 4.93 -13.52 -6.86
C ILE A 311 3.62 -14.13 -7.36
N TYR A 312 3.68 -15.11 -8.27
CA TYR A 312 2.49 -15.81 -8.73
C TYR A 312 1.78 -16.53 -7.58
N LYS A 313 2.52 -17.23 -6.72
CA LYS A 313 1.97 -17.93 -5.56
C LYS A 313 1.29 -16.98 -4.57
N GLU A 314 1.94 -15.87 -4.24
CA GLU A 314 1.44 -14.88 -3.26
C GLU A 314 0.25 -14.06 -3.78
N LEU A 315 0.21 -13.74 -5.08
CA LEU A 315 -0.89 -12.96 -5.67
C LEU A 315 -2.08 -13.81 -6.13
N ARG A 316 -1.95 -15.14 -6.22
CA ARG A 316 -3.06 -16.03 -6.61
C ARG A 316 -4.33 -15.87 -5.75
N PRO A 317 -4.26 -15.74 -4.41
CA PRO A 317 -5.45 -15.55 -3.57
C PRO A 317 -6.22 -14.27 -3.87
N LEU A 318 -5.57 -13.20 -4.35
CA LEU A 318 -6.25 -11.95 -4.72
C LEU A 318 -7.31 -12.14 -5.80
N GLN A 319 -7.13 -13.10 -6.71
CA GLN A 319 -8.15 -13.41 -7.73
C GLN A 319 -9.41 -14.01 -7.09
N LYS A 320 -9.25 -14.84 -6.04
CA LYS A 320 -10.39 -15.39 -5.29
C LYS A 320 -11.11 -14.30 -4.50
N VAL A 321 -10.36 -13.41 -3.85
CA VAL A 321 -10.92 -12.27 -3.11
C VAL A 321 -11.69 -11.34 -4.07
N GLU A 322 -11.11 -10.99 -5.22
CA GLU A 322 -11.76 -10.18 -6.26
C GLU A 322 -13.06 -10.81 -6.75
N SER A 323 -13.03 -12.11 -7.08
CA SER A 323 -14.23 -12.83 -7.52
C SER A 323 -15.32 -12.88 -6.45
N ALA A 324 -14.95 -13.10 -5.18
CA ALA A 324 -15.91 -13.19 -4.08
C ALA A 324 -16.55 -11.82 -3.77
N ILE A 325 -15.77 -10.75 -3.74
CA ILE A 325 -16.28 -9.38 -3.58
C ILE A 325 -17.20 -9.04 -4.75
N THR A 326 -16.81 -9.37 -5.99
CA THR A 326 -17.65 -9.10 -7.17
C THR A 326 -18.98 -9.86 -7.09
N GLN A 327 -18.97 -11.15 -6.70
CA GLN A 327 -20.22 -11.91 -6.51
C GLN A 327 -21.16 -11.29 -5.46
N ILE A 328 -20.61 -10.80 -4.35
CA ILE A 328 -21.40 -10.13 -3.30
C ILE A 328 -21.95 -8.80 -3.81
N ALA A 329 -21.14 -8.03 -4.57
CA ALA A 329 -21.52 -6.72 -5.08
C ALA A 329 -22.49 -6.75 -6.28
N SER A 330 -22.35 -7.71 -7.20
CA SER A 330 -23.13 -7.78 -8.44
C SER A 330 -24.26 -8.82 -8.41
N GLY A 331 -24.30 -9.69 -7.39
CA GLY A 331 -25.35 -10.68 -7.19
C GLY A 331 -26.55 -10.14 -6.39
N ASN A 332 -27.30 -11.04 -5.76
CA ASN A 332 -28.45 -10.71 -4.89
C ASN A 332 -28.05 -10.09 -3.53
N ALA A 333 -26.84 -9.52 -3.43
CA ALA A 333 -26.26 -9.06 -2.17
C ALA A 333 -26.38 -10.11 -1.05
N ASP A 334 -26.04 -11.36 -1.34
CA ASP A 334 -26.14 -12.46 -0.39
C ASP A 334 -25.08 -12.33 0.72
N LEU A 335 -25.47 -11.63 1.79
CA LEU A 335 -24.67 -11.42 2.99
C LEU A 335 -24.44 -12.70 3.81
N THR A 336 -24.89 -13.88 3.37
CA THR A 336 -24.54 -15.17 4.01
C THR A 336 -23.20 -15.72 3.52
N LYS A 337 -22.68 -15.22 2.40
CA LYS A 337 -21.38 -15.63 1.86
C LYS A 337 -20.23 -14.99 2.62
N ARG A 338 -19.12 -15.72 2.76
CA ARG A 338 -17.84 -15.24 3.32
C ARG A 338 -16.71 -15.60 2.37
N ILE A 339 -15.62 -14.85 2.45
CA ILE A 339 -14.43 -15.12 1.64
C ILE A 339 -13.58 -16.16 2.35
N GLU A 340 -13.52 -17.38 1.81
CA GLU A 340 -12.71 -18.50 2.32
C GLU A 340 -11.30 -18.46 1.72
N VAL A 341 -10.48 -17.54 2.20
CA VAL A 341 -9.06 -17.46 1.86
C VAL A 341 -8.26 -17.52 3.15
N GLN A 342 -7.61 -18.66 3.40
CA GLN A 342 -6.65 -18.79 4.48
C GLN A 342 -5.30 -18.28 3.99
N SER A 343 -4.91 -17.11 4.49
CA SER A 343 -3.60 -16.52 4.24
C SER A 343 -3.14 -15.79 5.50
N ASN A 344 -1.89 -15.97 5.90
CA ASN A 344 -1.31 -15.29 7.06
C ASN A 344 -0.56 -14.00 6.67
N ASN A 345 -0.92 -13.41 5.53
CA ASN A 345 -0.33 -12.18 4.99
C ASN A 345 -1.39 -11.06 4.92
N GLU A 346 -1.04 -9.93 4.30
CA GLU A 346 -1.88 -8.75 4.13
C GLU A 346 -3.20 -9.07 3.41
N ILE A 347 -3.22 -10.06 2.52
CA ILE A 347 -4.44 -10.50 1.84
C ILE A 347 -5.40 -11.14 2.85
N GLY A 348 -4.88 -11.93 3.79
CA GLY A 348 -5.68 -12.50 4.87
C GLY A 348 -6.31 -11.44 5.78
N ALA A 349 -5.55 -10.40 6.12
CA ALA A 349 -6.07 -9.28 6.92
C ALA A 349 -7.21 -8.53 6.22
N VAL A 350 -7.12 -8.36 4.89
CA VAL A 350 -8.21 -7.75 4.08
C VAL A 350 -9.45 -8.65 4.08
N VAL A 351 -9.26 -9.97 3.93
CA VAL A 351 -10.35 -10.97 3.95
C VAL A 351 -11.09 -10.96 5.29
N ASP A 352 -10.35 -10.94 6.41
CA ASP A 352 -10.91 -10.85 7.75
C ASP A 352 -11.68 -9.55 7.97
N GLY A 353 -11.13 -8.42 7.53
CA GLY A 353 -11.80 -7.12 7.60
C GLY A 353 -13.11 -7.11 6.81
N PHE A 354 -13.11 -7.67 5.60
CA PHE A 354 -14.30 -7.76 4.75
C PHE A 354 -15.37 -8.70 5.34
N ASN A 355 -14.98 -9.84 5.90
CA ASN A 355 -15.91 -10.76 6.56
C ASN A 355 -16.58 -10.10 7.79
N LYS A 356 -15.82 -9.40 8.64
CA LYS A 356 -16.37 -8.61 9.77
C LYS A 356 -17.31 -7.50 9.33
N PHE A 357 -17.00 -6.82 8.23
CA PHE A 357 -17.91 -5.83 7.64
C PHE A 357 -19.22 -6.47 7.20
N THR A 358 -19.16 -7.64 6.57
CA THR A 358 -20.33 -8.42 6.14
C THR A 358 -21.18 -8.88 7.34
N ASP A 359 -20.55 -9.31 8.43
CA ASP A 359 -21.26 -9.67 9.69
C ASP A 359 -22.07 -8.49 10.25
N LYS A 360 -21.47 -7.29 10.26
CA LYS A 360 -22.17 -6.07 10.70
C LYS A 360 -23.33 -5.71 9.78
N MET A 361 -23.14 -5.80 8.46
CA MET A 361 -24.22 -5.55 7.50
C MET A 361 -25.38 -6.53 7.67
N GLN A 362 -25.09 -7.82 7.86
CA GLN A 362 -26.12 -8.83 8.10
C GLN A 362 -26.92 -8.54 9.38
N SER A 363 -26.25 -8.08 10.44
CA SER A 363 -26.89 -7.69 11.70
C SER A 363 -27.81 -6.48 11.51
N ILE A 364 -27.37 -5.45 10.80
CA ILE A 364 -28.18 -4.26 10.48
C ILE A 364 -29.43 -4.64 9.68
N VAL A 365 -29.29 -5.50 8.65
CA VAL A 365 -30.44 -5.96 7.85
C VAL A 365 -31.44 -6.75 8.71
N LYS A 366 -30.95 -7.55 9.66
CA LYS A 366 -31.80 -8.29 10.62
C LYS A 366 -32.58 -7.34 11.54
N GLU A 367 -31.92 -6.30 12.04
CA GLU A 367 -32.58 -5.26 12.85
C GLU A 367 -33.62 -4.47 12.04
N LEU A 368 -33.31 -4.11 10.79
CA LEU A 368 -34.26 -3.47 9.87
C LEU A 368 -35.52 -4.32 9.67
N LYS A 369 -35.35 -5.64 9.47
CA LYS A 369 -36.49 -6.57 9.32
C LYS A 369 -37.36 -6.58 10.58
N LYS A 370 -36.74 -6.63 11.77
CA LYS A 370 -37.46 -6.55 13.06
C LYS A 370 -38.18 -5.22 13.23
N SER A 371 -37.55 -4.11 12.82
CA SER A 371 -38.17 -2.79 12.86
C SER A 371 -39.37 -2.70 11.92
N LYS A 372 -39.30 -3.32 10.72
CA LYS A 372 -40.42 -3.41 9.78
C LYS A 372 -41.59 -4.19 10.37
N GLU A 373 -41.34 -5.32 11.03
CA GLU A 373 -42.39 -6.10 11.72
C GLU A 373 -43.06 -5.28 12.85
N THR A 374 -42.25 -4.58 13.65
CA THR A 374 -42.75 -3.70 14.71
C THR A 374 -43.61 -2.56 14.16
N LEU A 375 -43.18 -1.96 13.04
CA LEU A 375 -43.95 -0.93 12.35
C LEU A 375 -45.27 -1.48 11.79
N GLY A 376 -45.28 -2.70 11.25
CA GLY A 376 -46.50 -3.39 10.82
C GLY A 376 -47.49 -3.58 11.98
N LEU A 377 -47.02 -4.05 13.14
CA LEU A 377 -47.85 -4.19 14.34
C LEU A 377 -48.38 -2.84 14.86
N ALA A 378 -47.57 -1.78 14.78
CA ALA A 378 -48.00 -0.44 15.13
C ALA A 378 -49.07 0.10 14.17
N GLY A 379 -48.92 -0.17 12.87
CA GLY A 379 -49.92 0.15 11.84
C GLY A 379 -51.26 -0.54 12.10
N GLU A 380 -51.23 -1.82 12.47
CA GLU A 380 -52.45 -2.57 12.81
C GLU A 380 -53.15 -1.98 14.05
N LYS A 381 -52.39 -1.68 15.12
CA LYS A 381 -52.95 -1.03 16.32
C LYS A 381 -53.56 0.34 16.02
N LEU A 382 -52.91 1.13 15.16
CA LEU A 382 -53.45 2.42 14.72
C LEU A 382 -54.77 2.24 13.95
N HIS A 383 -54.85 1.23 13.08
CA HIS A 383 -56.09 0.92 12.35
C HIS A 383 -57.24 0.58 13.31
N THR A 384 -57.01 -0.29 14.30
CA THR A 384 -58.01 -0.61 15.33
C THR A 384 -58.43 0.63 16.12
N SER A 385 -57.46 1.42 16.60
CA SER A 385 -57.75 2.63 17.40
C SER A 385 -58.50 3.70 16.60
N ALA A 386 -58.21 3.84 15.30
CA ALA A 386 -58.98 4.70 14.41
C ALA A 386 -60.44 4.21 14.26
N GLY A 387 -60.65 2.89 14.18
CA GLY A 387 -61.99 2.28 14.20
C GLY A 387 -62.77 2.57 15.49
N ASP A 388 -62.13 2.38 16.65
CA ASP A 388 -62.74 2.69 17.96
C ASP A 388 -63.08 4.18 18.10
N THR A 389 -62.22 5.05 17.56
CA THR A 389 -62.46 6.51 17.53
C THR A 389 -63.67 6.84 16.65
N ALA A 390 -63.81 6.23 15.48
CA ALA A 390 -64.96 6.43 14.61
C ALA A 390 -66.28 5.98 15.28
N ASN A 391 -66.25 4.85 16.00
CA ASN A 391 -67.40 4.38 16.78
C ASN A 391 -67.76 5.33 17.94
N SER A 392 -66.75 5.87 18.62
CA SER A 392 -66.92 6.86 19.67
C SER A 392 -67.52 8.17 19.13
N ILE A 393 -67.04 8.63 17.97
CA ILE A 393 -67.63 9.80 17.27
C ILE A 393 -69.09 9.54 16.92
N THR A 394 -69.44 8.36 16.43
CA THR A 394 -70.83 7.99 16.13
C THR A 394 -71.71 8.06 17.38
N THR A 395 -71.20 7.58 18.51
CA THR A 395 -71.89 7.65 19.81
C THR A 395 -72.08 9.09 20.28
N ILE A 396 -71.06 9.95 20.10
CA ILE A 396 -71.16 11.38 20.41
C ILE A 396 -72.24 12.05 19.55
N MET A 397 -72.31 11.74 18.25
CA MET A 397 -73.34 12.30 17.36
C MET A 397 -74.75 11.91 17.82
N ASN A 398 -74.97 10.65 18.17
CA ASN A 398 -76.26 10.18 18.72
C ASN A 398 -76.64 10.91 20.02
N ASN A 399 -75.67 11.16 20.90
CA ASN A 399 -75.89 11.93 22.12
C ASN A 399 -76.23 13.40 21.83
N ILE A 400 -75.59 14.02 20.83
CA ILE A 400 -75.90 15.38 20.39
C ILE A 400 -77.34 15.47 19.84
N GLU A 401 -77.76 14.51 19.03
CA GLU A 401 -79.15 14.45 18.55
C GLU A 401 -80.15 14.32 19.69
N GLY A 402 -79.88 13.42 20.66
CA GLY A 402 -80.70 13.28 21.86
C GLY A 402 -80.74 14.55 22.72
N MET A 403 -79.62 15.27 22.82
CA MET A 403 -79.54 16.55 23.54
C MET A 403 -80.34 17.65 22.83
N SER A 404 -80.30 17.73 21.51
CA SER A 404 -81.11 18.66 20.71
C SER A 404 -82.60 18.49 21.00
N SER A 405 -83.09 17.24 21.00
CA SER A 405 -84.49 16.93 21.36
C SER A 405 -84.85 17.38 22.79
N ARG A 406 -83.96 17.18 23.76
CA ARG A 406 -84.16 17.64 25.14
C ARG A 406 -84.22 19.17 25.25
N ILE A 407 -83.39 19.89 24.49
CA ILE A 407 -83.40 21.36 24.44
C ILE A 407 -84.74 21.87 23.89
N THR A 408 -85.28 21.24 22.85
CA THR A 408 -86.61 21.60 22.31
C THR A 408 -87.71 21.43 23.35
N ASN A 409 -87.74 20.29 24.06
CA ASN A 409 -88.72 20.05 25.12
C ASN A 409 -88.55 21.01 26.30
N GLN A 410 -87.30 21.31 26.68
CA GLN A 410 -87.01 22.28 27.73
C GLN A 410 -87.47 23.69 27.34
N SER A 411 -87.30 24.09 26.08
CA SER A 411 -87.78 25.39 25.59
C SER A 411 -89.30 25.51 25.69
N ALA A 412 -90.04 24.45 25.34
CA ALA A 412 -91.49 24.40 25.53
C ALA A 412 -91.89 24.53 27.01
N GLY A 413 -91.17 23.86 27.92
CA GLY A 413 -91.42 23.98 29.37
C GLY A 413 -91.13 25.38 29.92
N VAL A 414 -90.12 26.08 29.38
CA VAL A 414 -89.85 27.48 29.74
C VAL A 414 -90.99 28.39 29.29
N GLU A 415 -91.54 28.18 28.09
CA GLU A 415 -92.65 28.98 27.57
C GLU A 415 -93.95 28.75 28.35
N GLU A 416 -94.24 27.51 28.73
CA GLU A 416 -95.34 27.17 29.64
C GLU A 416 -95.16 27.84 31.01
N THR A 417 -93.94 27.81 31.56
CA THR A 417 -93.63 28.47 32.84
C THR A 417 -93.82 29.99 32.74
N ALA A 418 -93.39 30.62 31.64
CA ALA A 418 -93.58 32.05 31.41
C ALA A 418 -95.07 32.42 31.32
N SER A 419 -95.89 31.58 30.67
CA SER A 419 -97.34 31.73 30.62
C SER A 419 -97.96 31.64 32.02
N ALA A 420 -97.56 30.65 32.83
CA ALA A 420 -98.02 30.49 34.21
C ALA A 420 -97.65 31.71 35.07
N VAL A 421 -96.44 32.24 34.92
CA VAL A 421 -96.00 33.47 35.63
C VAL A 421 -96.87 34.68 35.23
N ASN A 422 -97.18 34.86 33.95
CA ASN A 422 -98.09 35.93 33.50
C ASN A 422 -99.51 35.77 34.08
N GLN A 423 -100.01 34.53 34.15
CA GLN A 423 -101.30 34.23 34.76
C GLN A 423 -101.30 34.52 36.27
N ILE A 424 -100.21 34.19 36.98
CA ILE A 424 -100.04 34.55 38.39
C ILE A 424 -100.05 36.07 38.57
N ALA A 425 -99.32 36.82 37.74
CA ALA A 425 -99.30 38.28 37.80
C ALA A 425 -100.71 38.89 37.60
N SER A 426 -101.48 38.36 36.65
CA SER A 426 -102.88 38.75 36.43
C SER A 426 -103.77 38.45 37.64
N ASN A 427 -103.63 37.26 38.24
CA ASN A 427 -104.37 36.87 39.43
C ASN A 427 -104.03 37.76 40.63
N ILE A 428 -102.77 38.15 40.80
CA ILE A 428 -102.34 39.08 41.87
C ILE A 428 -103.02 40.45 41.68
N ALA A 429 -103.03 41.00 40.47
CA ALA A 429 -103.71 42.27 40.19
C ALA A 429 -105.24 42.18 40.45
N SER A 430 -105.86 41.04 40.11
CA SER A 430 -107.28 40.82 40.44
C SER A 430 -107.53 40.72 41.95
N LEU A 431 -106.62 40.08 42.70
CA LEU A 431 -106.66 39.99 44.15
C LEU A 431 -106.54 41.37 44.81
N GLU A 432 -105.64 42.22 44.32
CA GLU A 432 -105.47 43.59 44.80
C GLU A 432 -106.79 44.39 44.69
N HIS A 433 -107.46 44.33 43.54
CA HIS A 433 -108.77 44.95 43.34
C HIS A 433 -109.84 44.37 44.29
N MET A 434 -109.86 43.05 44.51
CA MET A 434 -110.81 42.43 45.44
C MET A 434 -110.60 42.89 46.88
N ILE A 435 -109.34 43.02 47.32
CA ILE A 435 -108.99 43.53 48.66
C ILE A 435 -109.45 44.98 48.83
N GLU A 436 -109.26 45.84 47.83
CA GLU A 436 -109.72 47.24 47.87
C GLU A 436 -111.25 47.34 47.99
N LYS A 437 -111.98 46.55 47.19
CA LYS A 437 -113.45 46.42 47.29
C LYS A 437 -113.91 45.91 48.65
N GLN A 438 -113.20 44.92 49.21
CA GLN A 438 -113.55 44.35 50.50
C GLN A 438 -113.30 45.35 51.65
N ALA A 439 -112.20 46.11 51.60
CA ALA A 439 -111.92 47.16 52.57
C ALA A 439 -113.03 48.23 52.59
N GLN A 440 -113.53 48.62 51.40
CA GLN A 440 -114.65 49.55 51.30
C GLN A 440 -115.96 48.96 51.87
N GLY A 441 -116.26 47.70 51.57
CA GLY A 441 -117.44 47.01 52.12
C GLY A 441 -117.40 46.84 53.64
N VAL A 442 -116.22 46.60 54.23
CA VAL A 442 -116.04 46.57 55.69
C VAL A 442 -116.28 47.94 56.31
N SER A 443 -115.80 49.02 55.68
CA SER A 443 -116.04 50.38 56.14
C SER A 443 -117.54 50.75 56.13
N GLU A 444 -118.26 50.40 55.07
CA GLU A 444 -119.71 50.59 54.97
C GLU A 444 -120.46 49.77 56.03
N ALA A 445 -120.14 48.49 56.17
CA ALA A 445 -120.77 47.62 57.17
C ALA A 445 -120.57 48.15 58.60
N SER A 446 -119.38 48.69 58.92
CA SER A 446 -119.12 49.30 60.22
C SER A 446 -120.04 50.51 60.48
N SER A 447 -120.27 51.35 59.46
CA SER A 447 -121.19 52.49 59.58
C SER A 447 -122.65 52.07 59.79
N SER A 448 -123.11 51.02 59.09
CA SER A 448 -124.46 50.48 59.27
C SER A 448 -124.65 49.84 60.64
N VAL A 449 -123.61 49.25 61.23
CA VAL A 449 -123.66 48.70 62.59
C VAL A 449 -123.78 49.83 63.63
N GLU A 450 -123.05 50.94 63.47
CA GLU A 450 -123.19 52.12 64.35
C GLU A 450 -124.60 52.71 64.30
N GLU A 451 -125.18 52.83 63.09
CA GLU A 451 -126.57 53.29 62.91
C GLU A 451 -127.58 52.33 63.55
N MET A 452 -127.37 51.02 63.42
CA MET A 452 -128.22 50.00 64.04
C MET A 452 -128.22 50.09 65.58
N ILE A 453 -127.07 50.36 66.21
CA ILE A 453 -126.97 50.53 67.67
C ILE A 453 -127.84 51.70 68.13
N GLY A 454 -127.80 52.84 67.43
CA GLY A 454 -128.65 54.00 67.76
C GLY A 454 -130.14 53.74 67.56
N ASN A 455 -130.51 52.98 66.54
CA ASN A 455 -131.90 52.57 66.30
C ASN A 455 -132.44 51.65 67.41
N ILE A 456 -131.62 50.74 67.94
CA ILE A 456 -132.02 49.85 69.06
C ILE A 456 -132.30 50.66 70.34
N GLU A 457 -131.51 51.69 70.66
CA GLU A 457 -131.78 52.59 71.79
C GLU A 457 -133.14 53.30 71.63
N SER A 458 -133.43 53.81 70.42
CA SER A 458 -134.71 54.47 70.13
C SER A 458 -135.91 53.53 70.24
N VAL A 459 -135.76 52.27 69.81
CA VAL A 459 -136.81 51.25 69.95
C VAL A 459 -137.06 50.94 71.42
N ASN A 460 -136.03 50.76 72.24
CA ASN A 460 -136.18 50.50 73.67
C ASN A 460 -136.94 51.63 74.39
N ALA A 461 -136.61 52.90 74.11
CA ALA A 461 -137.33 54.05 74.66
C ALA A 461 -138.82 54.08 74.23
N SER A 462 -139.10 53.66 72.99
CA SER A 462 -140.48 53.59 72.48
C SER A 462 -141.31 52.50 73.16
N VAL A 463 -140.70 51.37 73.51
CA VAL A 463 -141.36 50.27 74.22
C VAL A 463 -141.74 50.67 75.65
N GLU A 464 -140.88 51.37 76.40
CA GLU A 464 -141.22 51.90 77.73
C GLU A 464 -142.44 52.85 77.68
N LYS A 465 -142.45 53.76 76.71
CA LYS A 465 -143.55 54.70 76.52
C LYS A 465 -144.87 54.01 76.13
N MET A 466 -144.77 52.89 75.41
CA MET A 466 -145.91 52.06 75.04
C MET A 466 -146.55 51.39 76.27
N VAL A 467 -145.74 50.89 77.21
CA VAL A 467 -146.23 50.31 78.47
C VAL A 467 -147.03 51.34 79.29
N GLU A 468 -146.57 52.58 79.37
CA GLU A 468 -147.28 53.67 80.05
C GLU A 468 -148.62 54.01 79.38
N SER A 469 -148.65 54.04 78.04
CA SER A 469 -149.88 54.30 77.27
C SER A 469 -150.92 53.19 77.40
N PHE A 470 -150.51 51.91 77.45
CA PHE A 470 -151.45 50.79 77.68
C PHE A 470 -152.07 50.84 79.07
N ALA A 471 -151.32 51.22 80.11
CA ALA A 471 -151.86 51.41 81.46
C ALA A 471 -152.94 52.51 81.51
N ASN A 472 -152.72 53.63 80.82
CA ASN A 472 -153.70 54.72 80.71
C ASN A 472 -154.97 54.31 79.94
N LEU A 473 -154.81 53.48 78.90
CA LEU A 473 -155.93 52.98 78.10
C LEU A 473 -156.84 52.03 78.91
N GLU A 474 -156.25 51.13 79.71
CA GLU A 474 -156.98 50.21 80.59
C GLU A 474 -157.86 50.96 81.61
N GLN A 475 -157.31 52.01 82.23
CA GLN A 475 -158.04 52.86 83.17
C GLN A 475 -159.21 53.60 82.50
N SER A 476 -159.00 54.08 81.26
CA SER A 476 -160.05 54.77 80.50
C SER A 476 -161.17 53.83 80.07
N ALA A 477 -160.83 52.59 79.69
CA ALA A 477 -161.79 51.56 79.28
C ALA A 477 -162.71 51.12 80.43
N THR A 478 -162.15 50.89 81.62
CA THR A 478 -162.92 50.54 82.83
C THR A 478 -163.85 51.68 83.28
N PHE A 479 -163.41 52.94 83.19
CA PHE A 479 -164.27 54.10 83.44
C PHE A 479 -165.43 54.20 82.42
N GLY A 480 -165.16 53.92 81.15
CA GLY A 480 -166.17 53.91 80.09
C GLY A 480 -167.26 52.84 80.30
N GLU A 481 -166.86 51.64 80.72
CA GLU A 481 -167.78 50.53 81.01
C GLU A 481 -168.80 50.90 82.10
N ALA A 482 -168.33 51.51 83.20
CA ALA A 482 -169.19 51.93 84.30
C ALA A 482 -170.24 52.97 83.86
N LYS A 483 -169.85 53.92 83.01
CA LYS A 483 -170.78 54.92 82.44
C LYS A 483 -171.84 54.28 81.55
N GLN A 484 -171.44 53.33 80.69
CA GLN A 484 -172.37 52.64 79.79
C GLN A 484 -173.44 51.85 80.56
N ARG A 485 -173.07 51.23 81.68
CA ARG A 485 -173.99 50.50 82.54
C ARG A 485 -175.06 51.42 83.16
N GLY A 486 -174.66 52.63 83.58
CA GLY A 486 -175.60 53.65 84.08
C GLY A 486 -176.55 54.22 83.02
N VAL A 487 -176.14 54.23 81.74
CA VAL A 487 -177.05 54.59 80.63
C VAL A 487 -178.13 53.51 80.45
N ASN A 488 -177.77 52.23 80.53
CA ASN A 488 -178.72 51.13 80.38
C ASN A 488 -179.80 51.11 81.48
N GLU A 489 -179.45 51.38 82.75
CA GLU A 489 -180.46 51.46 83.83
C GLU A 489 -181.50 52.57 83.59
N ARG A 490 -181.04 53.73 83.07
CA ARG A 490 -181.95 54.82 82.70
C ARG A 490 -182.89 54.45 81.56
N ILE A 491 -182.41 53.70 80.56
CA ILE A 491 -183.25 53.20 79.45
C ILE A 491 -184.35 52.28 79.99
N GLN A 492 -184.02 51.36 80.91
CA GLN A 492 -185.01 50.45 81.50
C GLN A 492 -186.09 51.19 82.31
N THR A 493 -185.71 52.28 82.98
CA THR A 493 -186.64 53.11 83.76
C THR A 493 -187.66 53.79 82.83
N ILE A 494 -187.22 54.31 81.68
CA ILE A 494 -188.08 54.94 80.66
C ILE A 494 -189.06 53.93 80.05
N GLU A 495 -188.62 52.69 79.84
CA GLU A 495 -189.44 51.61 79.30
C GLU A 495 -190.64 51.30 80.21
N ASN A 496 -190.42 51.23 81.52
CA ASN A 496 -191.48 50.99 82.50
C ASN A 496 -192.49 52.15 82.59
N GLU A 497 -192.04 53.41 82.57
CA GLU A 497 -192.94 54.56 82.55
C GLU A 497 -193.81 54.62 81.26
N SER A 498 -193.24 54.23 80.12
CA SER A 498 -193.98 54.15 78.85
C SER A 498 -195.06 53.06 78.85
N GLN A 499 -194.82 51.94 79.53
CA GLN A 499 -195.82 50.88 79.68
C GLN A 499 -197.01 51.37 80.53
N ALA A 500 -196.72 52.05 81.65
CA ALA A 500 -197.74 52.62 82.52
C ALA A 500 -198.62 53.66 81.79
N LEU A 501 -198.03 54.48 80.92
CA LEU A 501 -198.77 55.41 80.07
C LEU A 501 -199.71 54.71 79.07
N ARG A 502 -199.29 53.57 78.51
CA ARG A 502 -200.13 52.79 77.56
C ARG A 502 -201.36 52.19 78.24
N GLU A 503 -201.21 51.68 79.47
CA GLU A 503 -202.33 51.15 80.25
C GLU A 503 -203.32 52.25 80.64
N ALA A 504 -202.83 53.43 81.01
CA ALA A 504 -203.67 54.60 81.28
C ALA A 504 -204.47 55.03 80.04
N ASN A 505 -203.84 55.08 78.86
CA ASN A 505 -204.53 55.41 77.61
C ASN A 505 -205.59 54.38 77.22
N ALA A 506 -205.33 53.08 77.44
CA ALA A 506 -206.31 52.02 77.19
C ALA A 506 -207.53 52.13 78.13
N ALA A 507 -207.31 52.48 79.41
CA ALA A 507 -208.38 52.71 80.38
C ALA A 507 -209.26 53.93 79.99
N ILE A 508 -208.66 55.02 79.51
CA ILE A 508 -209.39 56.21 79.05
C ILE A 508 -210.25 55.88 77.82
N ALA A 509 -209.72 55.10 76.87
CA ALA A 509 -210.47 54.66 75.69
C ALA A 509 -211.67 53.76 76.05
N SER A 510 -211.54 52.92 77.07
CA SER A 510 -212.63 52.08 77.57
C SER A 510 -213.77 52.90 78.20
N ILE A 511 -213.46 53.99 78.92
CA ILE A 511 -214.44 54.92 79.49
C ILE A 511 -215.16 55.73 78.40
N ALA A 512 -214.44 56.11 77.34
CA ALA A 512 -215.03 56.82 76.18
C ALA A 512 -216.02 55.94 75.40
N SER A 513 -215.76 54.62 75.30
CA SER A 513 -216.70 53.69 74.67
C SER A 513 -217.97 53.49 75.49
N GLN A 514 -217.88 53.47 76.83
CA GLN A 514 -219.04 53.31 77.71
C GLN A 514 -219.94 54.56 77.73
N THR A 515 -219.42 55.75 77.41
CA THR A 515 -220.23 56.97 77.36
C THR A 515 -221.07 57.09 76.08
N ASN A 516 -220.66 56.47 74.97
CA ASN A 516 -221.48 56.47 73.73
C ASN A 516 -222.61 55.41 73.74
N LEU A 517 -222.70 54.61 74.80
CA LEU A 517 -223.82 53.69 75.09
C LEU A 517 -225.01 54.41 75.76
N LEU A 518 -225.01 55.75 75.89
CA LEU A 518 -226.05 56.52 76.60
C LEU A 518 -226.67 57.70 75.83
N ALA A 519 -226.37 57.88 74.53
CA ALA A 519 -226.94 58.96 73.71
C ALA A 519 -227.31 58.54 72.26
N MET A 520 -228.23 57.58 72.10
CA MET A 520 -229.30 57.59 71.06
C MET A 520 -230.22 56.38 71.17
#